data_AF-A0A1G1WN43-F1
#
_entry.id   AF-A0A1G1WN43-F1
#
_cell.length_a   1.000
_cell.length_b   1.000
_cell.length_c   1.000
_cell.angle_alpha   90.00
_cell.angle_beta   90.00
_cell.angle_gamma   90.00
#
_symmetry.space_group_name_H-M   'P 1'
#
loop_
_entity.id
_entity.type
_entity.pdbx_description
1 polymer ?
#
loop_
_entity_poly.entity_id
_entity_poly.type
_entity_poly.pdbx_seq_one_letter_code
_entity_poly.pdbx_strand_id
1 'polypeptide(L)'
;MSYKIKISKTAIKELFKLDNLVKKRIKEDIETKLIKDPISNSLKLTDFEIEGVRRFRVGSYRVIFYLDKNVIEILRVGHRRKIYKG
;
A
#
# COMPACT_ATOMS: atom_id res chain seq x y z
N MET A 1 5.00 -16.78 -8.02
CA MET A 1 4.47 -16.77 -6.63
C MET A 1 3.16 -16.00 -6.61
N SER A 2 2.16 -16.47 -5.88
CA SER A 2 0.88 -15.76 -5.71
C SER A 2 0.85 -15.13 -4.32
N TYR A 3 0.71 -13.81 -4.24
CA TYR A 3 0.55 -13.12 -2.96
C TYR A 3 -0.94 -12.97 -2.63
N LYS A 4 -1.30 -13.22 -1.37
CA LYS A 4 -2.64 -12.94 -0.85
C LYS A 4 -2.70 -11.49 -0.36
N ILE A 5 -3.69 -10.74 -0.83
CA ILE A 5 -3.94 -9.38 -0.34
C ILE A 5 -4.94 -9.42 0.82
N LYS A 6 -4.59 -8.71 1.90
CA LYS A 6 -5.50 -8.28 2.96
C LYS A 6 -5.52 -6.76 3.01
N ILE A 7 -6.65 -6.17 3.35
CA ILE A 7 -6.78 -4.71 3.48
C ILE A 7 -7.31 -4.42 4.87
N SER A 8 -6.59 -3.59 5.62
CA SER A 8 -7.01 -3.18 6.97
C SER A 8 -8.29 -2.35 6.91
N LYS A 9 -9.06 -2.35 8.01
CA LYS A 9 -10.24 -1.48 8.14
C LYS A 9 -9.90 0.01 7.94
N THR A 10 -8.70 0.42 8.36
CA THR A 10 -8.20 1.79 8.19
C THR A 10 -7.94 2.11 6.73
N ALA A 11 -7.22 1.25 6.00
CA ALA A 11 -6.97 1.42 4.58
C ALA A 11 -8.26 1.45 3.76
N ILE A 12 -9.25 0.61 4.11
CA ILE A 12 -10.59 0.64 3.50
C ILE A 12 -11.23 2.03 3.66
N LYS A 13 -11.28 2.56 4.90
CA LYS A 13 -11.84 3.89 5.18
C LYS A 13 -11.09 5.00 4.45
N GLU A 14 -9.78 4.90 4.34
CA GLU A 14 -8.97 5.89 3.62
C GLU A 14 -9.21 5.84 2.11
N LEU A 15 -9.27 4.64 1.52
CA LEU A 15 -9.62 4.43 0.12
C LEU A 15 -11.00 5.03 -0.19
N PHE A 16 -12.00 4.82 0.66
CA PHE A 16 -13.34 5.38 0.48
C PHE A 16 -13.36 6.91 0.38
N LYS A 17 -12.41 7.60 1.00
CA LYS A 17 -12.29 9.07 0.94
C LYS A 17 -11.64 9.59 -0.35
N LEU A 18 -11.08 8.69 -1.17
CA LEU A 18 -10.44 9.05 -2.44
C LEU A 18 -11.46 9.08 -3.57
N ASP A 19 -11.19 9.90 -4.59
CA ASP A 19 -11.97 9.93 -5.82
C ASP A 19 -11.88 8.59 -6.58
N ASN A 20 -12.86 8.34 -7.44
CA ASN A 20 -12.98 7.06 -8.14
C ASN A 20 -11.80 6.78 -9.07
N LEU A 21 -11.23 7.80 -9.70
CA LEU A 21 -10.10 7.64 -10.62
C LEU A 21 -8.84 7.21 -9.87
N VAL A 22 -8.59 7.83 -8.71
CA VAL A 22 -7.47 7.45 -7.84
C VAL A 22 -7.65 6.04 -7.28
N LYS A 23 -8.85 5.67 -6.81
CA LYS A 23 -9.13 4.30 -6.35
C LYS A 23 -8.83 3.27 -7.44
N LYS A 24 -9.29 3.53 -8.66
CA LYS A 24 -9.06 2.66 -9.83
C LYS A 24 -7.57 2.50 -10.10
N ARG A 25 -6.84 3.61 -10.17
CA ARG A 25 -5.38 3.61 -10.40
C ARG A 25 -4.61 2.85 -9.31
N ILE A 26 -4.99 3.01 -8.05
CA ILE A 26 -4.35 2.29 -6.93
C ILE A 26 -4.60 0.79 -7.06
N LYS A 27 -5.84 0.38 -7.35
CA LYS A 27 -6.17 -1.03 -7.58
C LYS A 27 -5.35 -1.62 -8.72
N GLU A 28 -5.32 -0.95 -9.87
CA GLU A 28 -4.57 -1.39 -11.05
C GLU A 28 -3.07 -1.53 -10.76
N ASP A 29 -2.44 -0.53 -10.13
CA ASP A 29 -1.02 -0.59 -9.80
C ASP A 29 -0.71 -1.68 -8.74
N ILE A 30 -1.63 -1.95 -7.82
CA ILE A 30 -1.49 -3.07 -6.88
C ILE A 30 -1.50 -4.40 -7.64
N GLU A 31 -2.50 -4.62 -8.49
CA GLU A 31 -2.71 -5.88 -9.21
C GLU A 31 -1.61 -6.13 -10.26
N THR A 32 -1.15 -5.08 -10.94
CA THR A 32 -0.23 -5.22 -12.08
C THR A 32 1.24 -5.08 -11.71
N LYS A 33 1.57 -4.39 -10.61
CA LYS A 33 2.96 -4.12 -10.20
C LYS A 33 3.26 -4.68 -8.82
N LEU A 34 2.51 -4.27 -7.80
CA LEU A 34 2.84 -4.63 -6.42
C LEU A 34 2.82 -6.14 -6.18
N ILE A 35 1.78 -6.84 -6.64
CA ILE A 35 1.67 -8.30 -6.46
C ILE A 35 2.77 -9.06 -7.21
N LYS A 36 3.24 -8.54 -8.35
CA LYS A 36 4.25 -9.25 -9.15
C LYS A 36 5.60 -9.30 -8.45
N ASP A 37 6.02 -8.18 -7.88
CA ASP A 37 7.26 -8.09 -7.13
C ASP A 37 7.14 -7.01 -6.03
N PRO A 38 6.62 -7.37 -4.84
CA PRO A 38 6.38 -6.40 -3.78
C PRO A 38 7.68 -5.88 -3.17
N ILE A 39 8.79 -6.60 -3.31
CA ILE A 39 10.08 -6.18 -2.75
C ILE A 39 10.69 -5.11 -3.65
N SER A 40 10.85 -5.37 -4.96
CA SER A 40 11.50 -4.43 -5.88
C SER A 40 10.65 -3.20 -6.16
N ASN A 41 9.32 -3.31 -6.14
CA ASN A 41 8.44 -2.17 -6.40
C ASN A 41 8.23 -1.27 -5.19
N SER A 42 8.75 -1.60 -4.01
CA SER A 42 8.52 -0.83 -2.80
C SER A 42 9.79 -0.63 -1.98
N LEU A 43 9.76 0.38 -1.11
CA LEU A 43 10.87 0.70 -0.22
C LEU A 43 10.50 0.33 1.21
N LYS A 44 11.44 -0.28 1.95
CA LYS A 44 11.29 -0.47 3.40
C LYS A 44 11.11 0.89 4.06
N LEU A 45 10.20 0.97 5.02
CA LEU A 45 10.07 2.14 5.89
C LEU A 45 10.96 1.92 7.11
N THR A 46 11.85 2.87 7.38
CA THR A 46 12.79 2.84 8.52
C THR A 46 12.16 3.36 9.81
N ASP A 47 11.13 4.21 9.68
CA ASP A 47 10.54 4.95 10.81
C ASP A 47 9.40 4.18 11.49
N PHE A 48 9.10 2.96 11.04
CA PHE A 48 8.14 2.07 11.69
C PHE A 48 8.90 1.11 12.59
N GLU A 49 8.47 1.00 13.86
CA GLU A 49 9.00 0.01 14.81
C GLU A 49 8.81 -1.44 14.34
N ILE A 50 7.89 -1.65 13.40
CA ILE A 50 7.53 -2.96 12.86
C ILE A 50 8.38 -3.26 11.62
N GLU A 51 9.28 -4.23 11.75
CA GLU A 51 10.03 -4.78 10.62
C GLU A 51 9.08 -5.32 9.54
N GLY A 52 9.41 -5.15 8.26
CA GLY A 52 8.61 -5.67 7.14
C GLY A 52 7.53 -4.70 6.64
N VAL A 53 7.39 -3.51 7.25
CA VAL A 53 6.56 -2.44 6.71
C VAL A 53 7.25 -1.76 5.53
N ARG A 54 6.50 -1.59 4.43
CA ARG A 54 6.99 -1.09 3.15
C ARG A 54 6.05 -0.06 2.56
N ARG A 55 6.60 0.78 1.69
CA ARG A 55 5.90 1.84 0.97
C ARG A 55 5.96 1.61 -0.53
N PHE A 56 4.79 1.47 -1.12
CA PHE A 56 4.58 1.46 -2.56
C PHE A 56 4.09 2.83 -3.05
N ARG A 57 4.60 3.29 -4.20
CA ARG A 57 4.26 4.60 -4.78
C ARG A 57 3.30 4.44 -5.96
N VAL A 58 2.17 5.14 -5.89
CA VAL A 58 1.17 5.25 -6.97
C VAL A 58 1.02 6.73 -7.33
N GLY A 59 1.87 7.22 -8.24
CA GLY A 59 1.91 8.66 -8.57
C GLY A 59 2.18 9.54 -7.34
N SER A 60 1.19 10.34 -6.94
CA SER A 60 1.23 11.21 -5.75
C SER A 60 0.67 10.54 -4.48
N TYR A 61 0.16 9.32 -4.60
CA TYR A 61 -0.36 8.50 -3.50
C TYR A 61 0.68 7.48 -3.05
N ARG A 62 0.51 7.01 -1.81
CA ARG A 62 1.31 5.96 -1.19
C ARG A 62 0.37 4.89 -0.67
N VAL A 63 0.85 3.66 -0.78
CA VAL A 63 0.24 2.48 -0.19
C VAL A 63 1.29 1.95 0.80
N ILE A 64 0.97 2.01 2.08
CA ILE A 64 1.80 1.43 3.14
C ILE A 64 1.25 0.04 3.42
N PHE A 65 2.12 -0.96 3.38
CA PHE A 65 1.74 -2.34 3.58
C PHE A 65 2.78 -3.08 4.39
N TYR A 66 2.33 -4.14 5.06
CA TYR A 66 3.18 -5.13 5.69
C TYR A 66 3.33 -6.32 4.76
N LEU A 67 4.56 -6.82 4.61
CA LEU A 67 4.86 -8.00 3.82
C LEU A 67 5.35 -9.11 4.75
N ASP A 68 4.54 -10.16 4.88
CA ASP A 68 4.90 -11.38 5.60
C ASP A 68 4.73 -12.60 4.70
N LYS A 69 5.84 -13.27 4.39
CA LYS A 69 5.92 -14.42 3.48
C LYS A 69 5.20 -14.11 2.15
N ASN A 70 3.99 -14.65 1.98
CA ASN A 70 3.17 -14.50 0.77
C ASN A 70 1.91 -13.63 1.01
N VAL A 71 1.87 -12.85 2.09
CA VAL A 71 0.74 -11.98 2.44
C VAL A 71 1.17 -10.53 2.36
N ILE A 72 0.43 -9.77 1.57
CA ILE A 72 0.51 -8.31 1.49
C ILE A 72 -0.68 -7.75 2.26
N GLU A 73 -0.43 -7.17 3.42
CA GLU A 73 -1.47 -6.49 4.20
C GLU A 73 -1.39 -4.98 4.01
N ILE A 74 -2.36 -4.41 3.31
CA ILE A 74 -2.45 -2.97 3.09
C ILE A 74 -2.91 -2.29 4.38
N LEU A 75 -2.01 -1.53 4.99
CA LEU A 75 -2.23 -0.86 6.27
C LEU A 75 -2.83 0.52 6.10
N ARG A 76 -2.29 1.32 5.17
CA ARG A 76 -2.70 2.71 4.92
C ARG A 76 -2.66 3.04 3.43
N VAL A 77 -3.54 3.93 3.00
CA VAL A 77 -3.55 4.48 1.64
C VAL A 77 -3.79 5.98 1.70
N GLY A 78 -2.98 6.77 1.02
CA GLY A 78 -3.19 8.22 1.09
C GLY A 78 -2.24 9.05 0.25
N HIS A 79 -2.59 10.32 0.10
CA HIS A 79 -1.76 11.28 -0.61
C HIS A 79 -0.46 11.52 0.17
N ARG A 80 0.65 11.73 -0.55
CA ARG A 80 1.99 11.90 0.03
C ARG A 80 2.10 12.90 1.18
N ARG A 81 1.29 13.95 1.13
CA ARG A 81 1.28 15.06 2.09
C ARG A 81 0.58 14.75 3.41
N LYS A 82 -0.30 13.73 3.42
CA LYS A 82 -1.19 13.43 4.55
C LYS A 82 -0.92 12.06 5.18
N ILE A 83 -0.37 11.11 4.43
CA ILE A 83 -0.27 9.71 4.89
C ILE A 83 0.64 9.50 6.12
N TYR A 84 1.56 10.42 6.38
CA TYR A 84 2.45 10.41 7.56
C TYR A 84 1.95 11.30 8.70
N LYS A 85 0.80 11.95 8.54
CA LYS A 85 0.19 12.79 9.57
C LYS A 85 -0.89 11.95 10.24
N GLY A 86 -0.53 11.25 11.30
CA GLY A 86 -1.41 10.40 12.09
C GLY A 86 -0.62 9.68 13.15
#